data_AF-A0AAJ1Q353-F1
#
_entry.id   AF-A0AAJ1Q353-F1
#
_cell.length_a   1.000
_cell.length_b   1.000
_cell.length_c   1.000
_cell.angle_alpha   90.00
_cell.angle_beta   90.00
_cell.angle_gamma   90.00
#
_symmetry.space_group_name_H-M   'P 1'
#
loop_
_entity.id
_entity.type
_entity.pdbx_description
1 polymer ?
#
loop_
_entity_poly.entity_id
_entity_poly.type
_entity_poly.pdbx_seq_one_letter_code
_entity_poly.pdbx_strand_id
1 'polypeptide(L)'
;MSAWTIAEWYGKDIQTMTSDQRLHCSEIALRSRKYGVKNTDVPTCPFLSNVKPSSPCNKLGGVCSIRDYSGENPTQPATVCPNRFLERIDGQSIFGFLAETLYGVTKGAKVIKEIPFLHKLDADGSIRATKAGRIDWVLIPNPPTDGDTSPLDWIAIETQAVYFSGANMWDDIEAYQSDPTRVHSPSGARRPDYRSSGAKRLAPQLHAKSPVMRRWGHKVAVVVDQSFFDELASLPRNITDFDNAEVVWVVVKYSEAMNLYVSQIQFAELDESIAALQSTEPMVRKTFEDGLRNELWRKSNSKVSDA
;
A
#
# COMPACT_ATOMS: atom_id res chain seq x y z
N MET A 1 1.38 -16.00 -20.09
CA MET A 1 1.62 -16.39 -18.69
C MET A 1 2.07 -15.11 -17.98
N SER A 2 1.44 -14.71 -16.87
CA SER A 2 1.72 -13.39 -16.26
C SER A 2 3.18 -13.29 -15.80
N ALA A 3 3.89 -12.23 -16.20
CA ALA A 3 5.33 -12.09 -15.97
C ALA A 3 5.64 -11.03 -14.89
N TRP A 4 4.91 -11.07 -13.77
CA TRP A 4 5.16 -10.16 -12.65
C TRP A 4 6.49 -10.48 -11.97
N THR A 5 7.42 -9.53 -12.06
CA THR A 5 8.71 -9.58 -11.35
C THR A 5 9.05 -8.22 -10.76
N ILE A 6 10.21 -8.13 -10.11
CA ILE A 6 10.76 -6.91 -9.49
C ILE A 6 10.74 -5.78 -10.54
N ALA A 7 10.15 -4.64 -10.18
CA ALA A 7 10.21 -3.43 -10.99
C ALA A 7 11.18 -2.41 -10.37
N GLU A 8 11.13 -2.27 -9.04
CA GLU A 8 12.01 -1.36 -8.31
C GLU A 8 12.66 -2.09 -7.12
N TRP A 9 13.99 -2.02 -7.02
CA TRP A 9 14.77 -2.68 -5.99
C TRP A 9 15.59 -1.66 -5.19
N TYR A 10 15.33 -1.55 -3.88
CA TYR A 10 15.92 -0.53 -3.01
C TYR A 10 15.78 0.91 -3.57
N GLY A 11 14.68 1.18 -4.26
CA GLY A 11 14.39 2.49 -4.86
C GLY A 11 15.03 2.75 -6.22
N LYS A 12 15.58 1.72 -6.88
CA LYS A 12 16.13 1.80 -8.24
C LYS A 12 15.31 0.98 -9.21
N ASP A 13 15.03 1.53 -10.39
CA ASP A 13 14.38 0.79 -11.47
C ASP A 13 15.29 -0.35 -11.97
N ILE A 14 14.80 -1.59 -11.90
CA ILE A 14 15.54 -2.78 -12.31
C ILE A 14 16.02 -2.70 -13.77
N GLN A 15 15.28 -2.00 -14.64
CA GLN A 15 15.59 -1.87 -16.06
C GLN A 15 16.82 -0.98 -16.31
N THR A 16 17.09 -0.05 -15.39
CA THR A 16 18.20 0.90 -15.52
C THR A 16 19.41 0.55 -14.64
N MET A 17 19.26 -0.44 -13.75
CA MET A 17 20.34 -0.87 -12.87
C MET A 17 21.50 -1.48 -13.65
N THR A 18 22.73 -1.14 -13.27
CA THR A 18 23.93 -1.83 -13.75
C THR A 18 23.99 -3.27 -13.21
N SER A 19 24.87 -4.10 -13.80
CA SER A 19 25.15 -5.44 -13.28
C SER A 19 25.59 -5.38 -11.81
N ASP A 20 26.50 -4.48 -11.47
CA ASP A 20 27.05 -4.37 -10.11
C ASP A 20 25.98 -3.95 -9.11
N GLN A 21 25.06 -3.07 -9.53
CA GLN A 21 23.92 -2.69 -8.70
C GLN A 21 22.97 -3.86 -8.45
N ARG A 22 22.67 -4.67 -9.48
CA ARG A 22 21.83 -5.86 -9.36
C ARG A 22 22.49 -6.91 -8.45
N LEU A 23 23.77 -7.18 -8.67
CA LEU A 23 24.55 -8.10 -7.82
C LEU A 23 24.53 -7.63 -6.37
N HIS A 24 24.89 -6.38 -6.12
CA HIS A 24 24.94 -5.81 -4.77
C HIS A 24 23.57 -5.87 -4.06
N CYS A 25 22.48 -5.51 -4.74
CA CYS A 25 21.15 -5.62 -4.17
C CYS A 25 20.77 -7.07 -3.86
N SER A 26 21.17 -8.03 -4.70
CA SER A 26 20.95 -9.46 -4.45
C SER A 26 21.68 -9.95 -3.20
N GLU A 27 22.95 -9.57 -3.03
CA GLU A 27 23.77 -9.96 -1.89
C GLU A 27 23.18 -9.43 -0.58
N ILE A 28 22.77 -8.16 -0.56
CA ILE A 28 22.11 -7.55 0.59
C ILE A 28 20.78 -8.26 0.88
N ALA A 29 19.96 -8.51 -0.14
CA ALA A 29 18.65 -9.15 0.02
C ALA A 29 18.80 -10.56 0.62
N LEU A 30 19.72 -11.37 0.09
CA LEU A 30 19.99 -12.73 0.59
C LEU A 30 20.60 -12.72 1.99
N ARG A 31 21.49 -11.77 2.29
CA ARG A 31 22.01 -11.57 3.64
C ARG A 31 20.90 -11.19 4.61
N SER A 32 19.98 -10.31 4.21
CA SER A 32 18.83 -9.90 5.01
C SER A 32 17.83 -11.03 5.25
N ARG A 33 17.69 -11.97 4.30
CA ARG A 33 16.92 -13.22 4.47
C ARG A 33 17.54 -14.11 5.55
N LYS A 34 18.87 -14.24 5.55
CA LYS A 34 19.59 -15.13 6.48
C LYS A 34 19.69 -14.57 7.90
N TYR A 35 19.99 -13.29 8.04
CA TYR A 35 20.31 -12.68 9.35
C TYR A 35 19.21 -11.73 9.86
N GLY A 36 18.21 -11.44 9.02
CA GLY A 36 17.21 -10.41 9.28
C GLY A 36 17.69 -9.02 8.87
N VAL A 37 16.73 -8.17 8.48
CA VAL A 37 16.98 -6.79 8.02
C VAL A 37 17.71 -5.96 9.08
N LYS A 38 17.37 -6.11 10.36
CA LYS A 38 17.98 -5.36 11.47
C LYS A 38 19.46 -5.69 11.71
N ASN A 39 19.91 -6.87 11.27
CA ASN A 39 21.29 -7.36 11.48
C ASN A 39 22.08 -7.36 10.17
N THR A 40 21.57 -6.70 9.14
CA THR A 40 22.21 -6.58 7.83
C THR A 40 22.47 -5.11 7.56
N ASP A 41 23.64 -4.80 7.01
CA ASP A 41 23.93 -3.46 6.52
C ASP A 41 23.16 -3.24 5.21
N VAL A 42 21.94 -2.73 5.36
CA VAL A 42 21.02 -2.46 4.26
C VAL A 42 21.13 -0.99 3.86
N PRO A 43 20.95 -0.66 2.57
CA PRO A 43 21.06 0.71 2.11
C PRO A 43 19.99 1.60 2.75
N THR A 44 20.29 2.88 2.83
CA THR A 44 19.31 3.92 3.18
C THR A 44 18.11 3.83 2.25
N CYS A 45 16.90 3.83 2.80
CA CYS A 45 15.69 3.89 2.00
C CYS A 45 15.52 5.33 1.47
N PRO A 46 15.50 5.55 0.15
CA PRO A 46 15.38 6.89 -0.41
C PRO A 46 14.04 7.55 -0.05
N PHE A 47 13.00 6.75 0.15
CA PHE A 47 11.65 7.25 0.42
C PHE A 47 11.41 7.50 1.91
N LEU A 48 11.72 6.54 2.78
CA LEU A 48 11.56 6.73 4.24
C LEU A 48 12.46 7.86 4.77
N SER A 49 13.60 8.10 4.12
CA SER A 49 14.52 9.19 4.47
C SER A 49 13.93 10.59 4.25
N ASN A 50 12.89 10.74 3.42
CA ASN A 50 12.18 12.00 3.26
C ASN A 50 11.41 12.42 4.52
N VAL A 51 11.11 11.47 5.42
CA VAL A 51 10.40 11.72 6.68
C VAL A 51 11.31 11.53 7.89
N LYS A 52 12.18 10.52 7.83
CA LYS A 52 13.15 10.23 8.89
C LYS A 52 14.54 10.08 8.27
N PRO A 53 15.36 11.14 8.25
CA PRO A 53 16.66 11.15 7.58
C PRO A 53 17.53 9.94 7.93
N SER A 54 18.27 9.45 6.92
CA SER A 54 19.20 8.31 7.04
C SER A 54 18.55 6.99 7.49
N SER A 55 17.24 6.82 7.31
CA SER A 55 16.57 5.58 7.71
C SER A 55 16.94 4.41 6.80
N PRO A 56 17.38 3.26 7.36
CA PRO A 56 17.67 2.07 6.57
C PRO A 56 16.40 1.50 5.94
N CYS A 57 16.54 0.80 4.81
CA CYS A 57 15.46 0.00 4.24
C CYS A 57 14.99 -1.05 5.25
N ASN A 58 13.70 -1.02 5.61
CA ASN A 58 13.12 -1.96 6.57
C ASN A 58 12.34 -3.11 5.93
N LYS A 59 12.32 -3.18 4.59
CA LYS A 59 11.61 -4.23 3.85
C LYS A 59 12.54 -5.40 3.56
N LEU A 60 12.14 -6.59 4.00
CA LEU A 60 12.85 -7.82 3.69
C LEU A 60 12.94 -8.03 2.17
N GLY A 61 14.16 -8.25 1.67
CA GLY A 61 14.45 -8.38 0.24
C GLY A 61 14.46 -7.06 -0.55
N GLY A 62 14.04 -5.93 0.03
CA GLY A 62 14.19 -4.59 -0.57
C GLY A 62 13.34 -4.27 -1.81
N VAL A 63 12.45 -5.16 -2.24
CA VAL A 63 11.61 -4.95 -3.44
C VAL A 63 10.53 -3.90 -3.15
N CYS A 64 10.53 -2.78 -3.86
CA CYS A 64 9.59 -1.68 -3.61
C CYS A 64 8.31 -1.80 -4.43
N SER A 65 8.41 -2.28 -5.67
CA SER A 65 7.29 -2.50 -6.59
C SER A 65 7.55 -3.70 -7.51
N ILE A 66 6.47 -4.25 -8.07
CA ILE A 66 6.49 -5.30 -9.09
C ILE A 66 5.72 -4.87 -10.34
N ARG A 67 6.03 -5.43 -11.50
CA ARG A 67 5.41 -5.09 -12.80
C ARG A 67 5.31 -6.32 -13.69
N ASP A 68 4.25 -6.42 -14.49
CA ASP A 68 4.14 -7.42 -15.56
C ASP A 68 4.82 -6.92 -16.84
N TYR A 69 5.76 -7.72 -17.35
CA TYR A 69 6.51 -7.43 -18.58
C TYR A 69 6.07 -8.30 -19.78
N SER A 70 4.96 -9.03 -19.68
CA SER A 70 4.53 -9.99 -20.72
C SER A 70 3.86 -9.36 -21.95
N GLY A 71 3.57 -8.05 -21.95
CA GLY A 71 2.93 -7.33 -23.06
C GLY A 71 3.88 -6.38 -23.82
N GLU A 72 3.44 -5.89 -24.98
CA GLU A 72 4.18 -4.88 -25.77
C GLU A 72 4.41 -3.58 -25.00
N ASN A 73 3.45 -3.21 -24.14
CA ASN A 73 3.57 -2.11 -23.19
C ASN A 73 3.52 -2.68 -21.76
N PRO A 74 4.53 -2.37 -20.92
CA PRO A 74 4.51 -2.82 -19.53
C PRO A 74 3.31 -2.23 -18.77
N THR A 75 2.75 -3.01 -17.85
CA THR A 75 1.66 -2.52 -17.01
C THR A 75 2.16 -1.43 -16.05
N GLN A 76 1.22 -0.70 -15.44
CA GLN A 76 1.58 0.11 -14.27
C GLN A 76 2.20 -0.79 -13.19
N PRO A 77 3.27 -0.35 -12.50
CA PRO A 77 3.78 -1.06 -11.34
C PRO A 77 2.75 -1.11 -10.22
N ALA A 78 2.74 -2.24 -9.51
CA ALA A 78 2.06 -2.37 -8.24
C ALA A 78 3.06 -2.12 -7.10
N THR A 79 2.78 -1.18 -6.22
CA THR A 79 3.62 -0.86 -5.07
C THR A 79 3.48 -1.96 -4.03
N VAL A 80 4.59 -2.58 -3.60
CA VAL A 80 4.57 -3.62 -2.55
C VAL A 80 5.22 -3.15 -1.24
N CYS A 81 5.67 -1.91 -1.18
CA CYS A 81 6.28 -1.27 -0.01
C CYS A 81 5.58 0.05 0.31
N PRO A 82 4.95 0.22 1.49
CA PRO A 82 4.23 1.46 1.82
C PRO A 82 5.15 2.68 1.92
N ASN A 83 6.42 2.51 2.28
CA ASN A 83 7.38 3.61 2.30
C ASN A 83 7.54 4.25 0.91
N ARG A 84 7.24 3.53 -0.18
CA ARG A 84 7.37 4.04 -1.55
C ARG A 84 6.50 5.27 -1.81
N PHE A 85 5.36 5.39 -1.13
CA PHE A 85 4.47 6.55 -1.20
C PHE A 85 5.06 7.82 -0.54
N LEU A 86 6.21 7.72 0.12
CA LEU A 86 6.92 8.84 0.74
C LEU A 86 7.93 9.51 -0.20
N GLU A 87 7.92 9.16 -1.49
CA GLU A 87 8.67 9.90 -2.50
C GLU A 87 8.28 11.39 -2.51
N ARG A 88 9.24 12.25 -2.85
CA ARG A 88 8.94 13.64 -3.16
C ARG A 88 8.48 13.75 -4.62
N ILE A 89 7.23 14.18 -4.80
CA ILE A 89 6.59 14.44 -6.08
C ILE A 89 6.86 15.91 -6.42
N ASP A 90 7.61 16.19 -7.49
CA ASP A 90 7.99 17.54 -7.92
C ASP A 90 8.58 18.40 -6.78
N GLY A 91 9.41 17.77 -5.94
CA GLY A 91 10.07 18.42 -4.80
C GLY A 91 9.20 18.54 -3.54
N GLN A 92 7.92 18.19 -3.59
CA GLN A 92 6.98 18.23 -2.47
C GLN A 92 6.71 16.82 -1.92
N SER A 93 6.49 16.67 -0.61
CA SER A 93 6.00 15.40 -0.06
C SER A 93 4.50 15.25 -0.33
N ILE A 94 3.99 14.01 -0.32
CA ILE A 94 2.54 13.76 -0.40
C ILE A 94 1.76 14.51 0.70
N PHE A 95 2.35 14.69 1.88
CA PHE A 95 1.74 15.45 2.98
C PHE A 95 1.65 16.94 2.68
N GLY A 96 2.70 17.52 2.06
CA GLY A 96 2.67 18.91 1.62
C GLY A 96 1.64 19.12 0.52
N PHE A 97 1.58 18.20 -0.44
CA PHE A 97 0.59 18.20 -1.51
C PHE A 97 -0.84 18.20 -0.96
N LEU A 98 -1.13 17.35 0.04
CA LEU A 98 -2.46 17.30 0.66
C LEU A 98 -2.78 18.54 1.51
N ALA A 99 -1.80 19.09 2.22
CA ALA A 99 -1.98 20.35 2.96
C ALA A 99 -2.34 21.51 2.02
N GLU A 100 -1.67 21.58 0.87
CA GLU A 100 -1.95 22.60 -0.14
C GLU A 100 -3.29 22.35 -0.83
N THR A 101 -3.53 21.13 -1.30
CA THR A 101 -4.69 20.83 -2.13
C THR A 101 -6.01 20.82 -1.35
N LEU A 102 -5.99 20.31 -0.12
CA LEU A 102 -7.21 20.17 0.69
C LEU A 102 -7.45 21.34 1.65
N TYR A 103 -6.38 22.02 2.08
CA TYR A 103 -6.46 23.09 3.10
C TYR A 103 -5.90 24.44 2.63
N GLY A 104 -5.36 24.54 1.42
CA GLY A 104 -4.73 25.78 0.94
C GLY A 104 -3.42 26.15 1.66
N VAL A 105 -2.81 25.21 2.40
CA VAL A 105 -1.63 25.47 3.23
C VAL A 105 -0.36 25.03 2.52
N THR A 106 0.46 26.00 2.09
CA THR A 106 1.70 25.76 1.34
C THR A 106 2.94 25.59 2.20
N LYS A 107 2.88 25.96 3.49
CA LYS A 107 4.02 25.88 4.42
C LYS A 107 3.57 25.71 5.87
N GLY A 108 4.45 25.15 6.70
CA GLY A 108 4.24 25.05 8.15
C GLY A 108 3.54 23.79 8.63
N ALA A 109 2.84 23.06 7.75
CA ALA A 109 2.17 21.81 8.07
C ALA A 109 3.11 20.77 8.72
N LYS A 110 2.55 19.95 9.62
CA LYS A 110 3.27 18.90 10.36
C LYS A 110 2.63 17.55 10.11
N VAL A 111 3.45 16.51 10.12
CA VAL A 111 2.98 15.12 10.03
C VAL A 111 3.48 14.32 11.22
N ILE A 112 2.62 13.50 11.79
CA ILE A 112 2.93 12.60 12.91
C ILE A 112 2.69 11.16 12.45
N LYS A 113 3.63 10.27 12.76
CA LYS A 113 3.60 8.86 12.36
C LYS A 113 3.02 7.95 13.46
N GLU A 114 2.21 6.97 13.06
CA GLU A 114 1.80 5.81 13.88
C GLU A 114 1.19 6.17 15.25
N ILE A 115 0.22 7.07 15.25
CA ILE A 115 -0.45 7.52 16.48
C ILE A 115 -1.60 6.59 16.84
N PRO A 116 -1.67 6.09 18.09
CA PRO A 116 -2.79 5.31 18.54
C PRO A 116 -4.01 6.20 18.86
N PHE A 117 -5.21 5.74 18.51
CA PHE A 117 -6.46 6.49 18.73
C PHE A 117 -7.51 5.75 19.57
N LEU A 118 -7.25 4.50 19.98
CA LEU A 118 -8.13 3.70 20.83
C LEU A 118 -7.42 3.25 22.12
N HIS A 119 -8.21 2.86 23.10
CA HIS A 119 -7.75 2.09 24.26
C HIS A 119 -8.03 0.60 24.07
N LYS A 120 -7.22 -0.28 24.67
CA LYS A 120 -7.58 -1.68 24.81
C LYS A 120 -8.54 -1.84 25.98
N LEU A 121 -9.52 -2.73 25.85
CA LEU A 121 -10.40 -3.13 26.94
C LEU A 121 -10.00 -4.51 27.46
N ASP A 122 -10.19 -4.73 28.75
CA ASP A 122 -10.21 -6.05 29.37
C ASP A 122 -11.52 -6.80 29.05
N ALA A 123 -11.56 -8.10 29.36
CA ALA A 123 -12.74 -8.93 29.11
C ALA A 123 -13.97 -8.46 29.91
N ASP A 124 -13.75 -7.78 31.03
CA ASP A 124 -14.79 -7.16 31.86
C ASP A 124 -15.19 -5.74 31.40
N GLY A 125 -14.58 -5.24 30.33
CA GLY A 125 -14.84 -3.91 29.76
C GLY A 125 -14.00 -2.77 30.37
N SER A 126 -13.10 -3.04 31.32
CA SER A 126 -12.24 -1.99 31.89
C SER A 126 -11.15 -1.51 30.91
N ILE A 127 -10.82 -0.22 30.96
CA ILE A 127 -9.82 0.39 30.06
C ILE A 127 -8.41 0.04 30.52
N ARG A 128 -7.65 -0.63 29.65
CA ARG A 128 -6.20 -0.83 29.82
C ARG A 128 -5.44 0.44 29.47
N ALA A 129 -4.33 0.65 30.17
CA ALA A 129 -3.37 1.71 29.84
C ALA A 129 -2.76 1.56 28.43
N THR A 130 -2.74 0.33 27.89
CA THR A 130 -2.21 0.07 26.56
C THR A 130 -3.18 0.57 25.48
N LYS A 131 -2.68 1.43 24.59
CA LYS A 131 -3.44 1.97 23.46
C LYS A 131 -3.52 0.95 22.29
N ALA A 132 -4.53 1.11 21.43
CA ALA A 132 -4.82 0.30 20.25
C ALA A 132 -5.26 1.18 19.08
N GLY A 133 -5.39 0.58 17.89
CA GLY A 133 -5.77 1.26 16.65
C GLY A 133 -4.75 2.33 16.26
N ARG A 134 -3.90 2.08 15.27
CA ARG A 134 -2.91 3.08 14.81
C ARG A 134 -3.39 3.73 13.53
N ILE A 135 -3.32 5.05 13.48
CA ILE A 135 -3.38 5.82 12.24
C ILE A 135 -1.95 5.86 11.69
N ASP A 136 -1.78 5.51 10.41
CA ASP A 136 -0.44 5.49 9.80
C ASP A 136 0.22 6.85 9.89
N TRP A 137 -0.51 7.90 9.50
CA TRP A 137 -0.06 9.28 9.54
C TRP A 137 -1.20 10.24 9.92
N VAL A 138 -0.87 11.29 10.65
CA VAL A 138 -1.78 12.42 10.93
C VAL A 138 -1.13 13.68 10.39
N LEU A 139 -1.78 14.32 9.42
CA LEU A 139 -1.36 15.62 8.89
C LEU A 139 -2.12 16.71 9.63
N ILE A 140 -1.38 17.65 10.21
CA ILE A 140 -1.86 18.85 10.87
C ILE A 140 -1.48 20.03 9.95
N PRO A 141 -2.40 20.55 9.13
CA PRO A 141 -2.10 21.62 8.18
C PRO A 141 -1.63 22.89 8.88
N ASN A 142 -2.32 23.29 9.95
CA ASN A 142 -2.02 24.48 10.73
C ASN A 142 -1.67 24.09 12.18
N PRO A 143 -0.41 23.70 12.46
CA PRO A 143 -0.01 23.36 13.83
C PRO A 143 -0.12 24.58 14.74
N PRO A 144 -0.64 24.44 15.97
CA PRO A 144 -0.74 25.55 16.88
C PRO A 144 0.62 25.84 17.54
N THR A 145 0.67 26.93 18.30
CA THR A 145 1.79 27.22 19.20
C THR A 145 1.75 26.32 20.43
N ASP A 146 2.91 26.10 21.05
CA ASP A 146 2.99 25.34 22.31
C ASP A 146 2.11 25.99 23.40
N GLY A 147 1.32 25.17 24.09
CA GLY A 147 0.34 25.60 25.10
C GLY A 147 -1.04 26.02 24.58
N ASP A 148 -1.27 26.09 23.27
CA ASP A 148 -2.62 26.29 22.72
C ASP A 148 -3.49 25.04 22.96
N THR A 149 -4.71 25.26 23.43
CA THR A 149 -5.68 24.19 23.76
C THR A 149 -6.90 24.20 22.83
N SER A 150 -6.89 25.05 21.81
CA SER A 150 -7.94 25.10 20.80
C SER A 150 -8.05 23.78 20.05
N PRO A 151 -9.25 23.39 19.58
CA PRO A 151 -9.41 22.23 18.72
C PRO A 151 -8.46 22.29 17.51
N LEU A 152 -7.81 21.16 17.23
CA LEU A 152 -6.88 21.01 16.10
C LEU A 152 -7.65 20.59 14.86
N ASP A 153 -7.34 21.20 13.73
CA ASP A 153 -7.72 20.66 12.42
C ASP A 153 -6.62 19.72 11.89
N TRP A 154 -7.03 18.55 11.42
CA TRP A 154 -6.14 17.50 10.92
C TRP A 154 -6.88 16.49 10.05
N ILE A 155 -6.11 15.70 9.30
CA ILE A 155 -6.59 14.58 8.49
C ILE A 155 -5.77 13.32 8.79
N ALA A 156 -6.46 12.19 8.96
CA ALA A 156 -5.82 10.88 9.02
C ALA A 156 -5.39 10.46 7.61
N ILE A 157 -4.19 9.92 7.45
CA ILE A 157 -3.70 9.44 6.17
C ILE A 157 -3.25 7.99 6.33
N GLU A 158 -3.85 7.12 5.53
CA GLU A 158 -3.53 5.69 5.42
C GLU A 158 -2.78 5.43 4.12
N THR A 159 -1.75 4.58 4.16
CA THR A 159 -1.01 4.18 2.96
C THR A 159 -1.24 2.71 2.67
N GLN A 160 -1.75 2.37 1.49
CA GLN A 160 -2.05 0.99 1.14
C GLN A 160 -1.19 0.50 -0.03
N ALA A 161 -0.13 -0.22 0.30
CA ALA A 161 0.63 -1.00 -0.67
C ALA A 161 -0.04 -2.37 -0.90
N VAL A 162 0.31 -3.02 -2.00
CA VAL A 162 -0.29 -4.27 -2.45
C VAL A 162 0.53 -5.47 -1.94
N TYR A 163 -0.17 -6.46 -1.40
CA TYR A 163 0.38 -7.81 -1.22
C TYR A 163 0.45 -8.51 -2.57
N PHE A 164 1.29 -9.53 -2.71
CA PHE A 164 1.26 -10.39 -3.90
C PHE A 164 0.97 -11.83 -3.50
N SER A 165 0.42 -12.60 -4.45
CA SER A 165 0.10 -14.01 -4.31
C SER A 165 0.87 -14.84 -5.36
N GLY A 166 1.18 -16.09 -5.02
CA GLY A 166 1.93 -17.01 -5.89
C GLY A 166 3.34 -17.28 -5.40
N ALA A 167 4.24 -17.59 -6.34
CA ALA A 167 5.64 -17.91 -6.03
C ALA A 167 6.34 -16.73 -5.33
N ASN A 168 7.18 -17.04 -4.35
CA ASN A 168 8.04 -16.04 -3.73
C ASN A 168 9.09 -15.51 -4.73
N MET A 169 9.79 -14.43 -4.38
CA MET A 169 10.80 -13.78 -5.25
C MET A 169 12.24 -14.19 -4.93
N TRP A 170 12.47 -15.16 -4.03
CA TRP A 170 13.84 -15.51 -3.63
C TRP A 170 14.63 -16.14 -4.76
N ASP A 171 14.01 -17.00 -5.55
CA ASP A 171 14.65 -17.62 -6.72
C ASP A 171 15.01 -16.56 -7.78
N ASP A 172 14.17 -15.54 -7.96
CA ASP A 172 14.49 -14.38 -8.82
C ASP A 172 15.68 -13.58 -8.28
N ILE A 173 15.75 -13.38 -6.95
CA ILE A 173 16.86 -12.67 -6.29
C ILE A 173 18.16 -13.46 -6.43
N GLU A 174 18.13 -14.78 -6.27
CA GLU A 174 19.29 -15.68 -6.42
C GLU A 174 19.79 -15.72 -7.88
N ALA A 175 18.90 -15.59 -8.87
CA ALA A 175 19.28 -15.46 -10.27
C ALA A 175 20.20 -14.25 -10.53
N TYR A 176 19.98 -13.11 -9.87
CA TYR A 176 20.86 -11.94 -10.00
C TYR A 176 22.24 -12.11 -9.35
N GLN A 177 22.40 -13.06 -8.42
CA GLN A 177 23.71 -13.39 -7.87
C GLN A 177 24.56 -14.18 -8.87
N SER A 178 23.92 -15.05 -9.67
CA SER A 178 24.59 -15.90 -10.65
C SER A 178 24.81 -15.21 -12.00
N ASP A 179 23.84 -14.41 -12.44
CA ASP A 179 23.90 -13.66 -13.70
C ASP A 179 23.30 -12.26 -13.51
N PRO A 180 24.07 -11.29 -12.99
CA PRO A 180 23.57 -9.92 -12.79
C PRO A 180 23.44 -9.13 -14.09
N THR A 181 23.90 -9.65 -15.24
CA THR A 181 24.09 -8.87 -16.46
C THR A 181 22.78 -8.52 -17.17
N ARG A 182 21.76 -9.39 -17.05
CA ARG A 182 20.44 -9.22 -17.69
C ARG A 182 19.31 -9.08 -16.66
N VAL A 183 18.18 -8.53 -17.08
CA VAL A 183 16.94 -8.57 -16.29
C VAL A 183 16.30 -9.93 -16.50
N HIS A 184 16.00 -10.64 -15.42
CA HIS A 184 15.47 -11.99 -15.49
C HIS A 184 13.95 -11.99 -15.58
N SER A 185 13.40 -12.89 -16.40
CA SER A 185 12.01 -13.30 -16.31
C SER A 185 11.74 -13.95 -14.94
N PRO A 186 10.51 -13.86 -14.40
CA PRO A 186 10.20 -14.48 -13.12
C PRO A 186 10.35 -16.00 -13.18
N SER A 187 10.96 -16.57 -12.13
CA SER A 187 11.14 -18.02 -11.96
C SER A 187 9.83 -18.77 -11.68
N GLY A 188 8.80 -18.06 -11.22
CA GLY A 188 7.51 -18.64 -10.89
C GLY A 188 6.36 -17.65 -11.06
N ALA A 189 5.16 -18.18 -11.26
CA ALA A 189 3.96 -17.37 -11.44
C ALA A 189 3.57 -16.65 -10.14
N ARG A 190 3.45 -15.33 -10.24
CA ARG A 190 2.94 -14.46 -9.17
C ARG A 190 2.19 -13.28 -9.77
N ARG A 191 1.42 -12.60 -8.93
CA ARG A 191 0.71 -11.35 -9.28
C ARG A 191 0.35 -10.56 -8.03
N PRO A 192 0.10 -9.24 -8.16
CA PRO A 192 -0.53 -8.46 -7.11
C PRO A 192 -1.84 -9.12 -6.63
N ASP A 193 -2.07 -9.08 -5.33
CA ASP A 193 -3.27 -9.57 -4.66
C ASP A 193 -4.09 -8.38 -4.17
N TYR A 194 -4.78 -7.74 -5.11
CA TYR A 194 -5.61 -6.56 -4.86
C TYR A 194 -6.75 -6.89 -3.91
N ARG A 195 -7.38 -8.06 -4.03
CA ARG A 195 -8.48 -8.48 -3.15
C ARG A 195 -8.04 -8.62 -1.69
N SER A 196 -6.90 -9.28 -1.44
CA SER A 196 -6.39 -9.40 -0.07
C SER A 196 -5.87 -8.08 0.49
N SER A 197 -5.46 -7.15 -0.37
CA SER A 197 -5.00 -5.81 0.03
C SER A 197 -6.16 -4.86 0.32
N GLY A 198 -7.20 -4.87 -0.53
CA GLY A 198 -8.40 -4.06 -0.40
C GLY A 198 -9.42 -4.67 0.56
N ALA A 199 -10.26 -5.58 0.06
CA ALA A 199 -11.39 -6.17 0.78
C ALA A 199 -11.03 -6.77 2.15
N LYS A 200 -9.87 -7.44 2.28
CA LYS A 200 -9.49 -8.13 3.53
C LYS A 200 -8.71 -7.27 4.53
N ARG A 201 -8.21 -6.10 4.12
CA ARG A 201 -7.32 -5.28 4.97
C ARG A 201 -7.71 -3.82 4.97
N LEU A 202 -7.71 -3.15 3.82
CA LEU A 202 -8.07 -1.73 3.76
C LEU A 202 -9.53 -1.50 4.16
N ALA A 203 -10.48 -2.28 3.66
CA ALA A 203 -11.90 -2.11 3.99
C ALA A 203 -12.17 -2.25 5.52
N PRO A 204 -11.72 -3.31 6.22
CA PRO A 204 -11.83 -3.39 7.67
C PRO A 204 -11.17 -2.22 8.41
N GLN A 205 -10.03 -1.73 7.91
CA GLN A 205 -9.37 -0.57 8.52
C GLN A 205 -10.18 0.71 8.37
N LEU A 206 -10.72 0.99 7.17
CA LEU A 206 -11.57 2.16 6.94
C LEU A 206 -12.85 2.10 7.78
N HIS A 207 -13.51 0.93 7.83
CA HIS A 207 -14.67 0.73 8.69
C HIS A 207 -14.38 0.99 10.17
N ALA A 208 -13.21 0.60 10.67
CA ALA A 208 -12.85 0.79 12.07
C ALA A 208 -12.40 2.23 12.38
N LYS A 209 -11.71 2.89 11.45
CA LYS A 209 -11.09 4.21 11.65
C LYS A 209 -12.04 5.36 11.30
N SER A 210 -12.63 5.34 10.11
CA SER A 210 -13.39 6.47 9.55
C SER A 210 -14.55 6.92 10.45
N PRO A 211 -15.37 6.04 11.05
CA PRO A 211 -16.44 6.49 11.95
C PRO A 211 -15.94 7.22 13.20
N VAL A 212 -14.73 6.91 13.69
CA VAL A 212 -14.12 7.64 14.82
C VAL A 212 -13.67 9.01 14.35
N MET A 213 -12.94 9.08 13.22
CA MET A 213 -12.48 10.36 12.65
C MET A 213 -13.66 11.29 12.38
N ARG A 214 -14.72 10.77 11.75
CA ARG A 214 -15.95 11.51 11.47
C ARG A 214 -16.61 12.08 12.71
N ARG A 215 -16.70 11.31 13.80
CA ARG A 215 -17.25 11.80 15.07
C ARG A 215 -16.43 12.93 15.68
N TRP A 216 -15.15 13.02 15.35
CA TRP A 216 -14.28 14.11 15.73
C TRP A 216 -14.26 15.27 14.71
N GLY A 217 -15.00 15.16 13.61
CA GLY A 217 -15.03 16.17 12.55
C GLY A 217 -13.89 16.04 11.54
N HIS A 218 -13.15 14.92 11.54
CA HIS A 218 -12.00 14.69 10.67
C HIS A 218 -12.26 13.61 9.62
N LYS A 219 -11.46 13.63 8.55
CA LYS A 219 -11.60 12.74 7.39
C LYS A 219 -10.40 11.78 7.32
N VAL A 220 -10.51 10.78 6.44
CA VAL A 220 -9.41 9.84 6.15
C VAL A 220 -8.99 10.00 4.69
N ALA A 221 -7.72 10.32 4.43
CA ALA A 221 -7.13 10.17 3.11
C ALA A 221 -6.48 8.79 2.97
N VAL A 222 -6.58 8.20 1.78
CA VAL A 222 -5.98 6.90 1.46
C VAL A 222 -5.08 7.06 0.25
N VAL A 223 -3.78 6.83 0.44
CA VAL A 223 -2.79 6.89 -0.64
C VAL A 223 -2.56 5.49 -1.21
N VAL A 224 -2.82 5.34 -2.50
CA VAL A 224 -2.69 4.09 -3.27
C VAL A 224 -2.04 4.34 -4.62
N ASP A 225 -1.41 3.33 -5.19
CA ASP A 225 -0.98 3.40 -6.60
C ASP A 225 -2.14 3.14 -7.57
N GLN A 226 -1.97 3.61 -8.81
CA GLN A 226 -2.95 3.46 -9.88
C GLN A 226 -3.30 2.00 -10.13
N SER A 227 -2.33 1.09 -10.05
CA SER A 227 -2.55 -0.35 -10.29
C SER A 227 -3.50 -0.96 -9.27
N PHE A 228 -3.48 -0.49 -8.02
CA PHE A 228 -4.46 -0.87 -7.00
C PHE A 228 -5.82 -0.20 -7.22
N PHE A 229 -5.83 1.10 -7.56
CA PHE A 229 -7.07 1.85 -7.69
C PHE A 229 -7.93 1.36 -8.87
N ASP A 230 -7.30 0.98 -9.99
CA ASP A 230 -7.98 0.49 -11.20
C ASP A 230 -8.72 -0.85 -10.96
N GLU A 231 -8.42 -1.54 -9.87
CA GLU A 231 -9.03 -2.83 -9.50
C GLU A 231 -10.24 -2.66 -8.56
N LEU A 232 -10.51 -1.44 -8.11
CA LEU A 232 -11.71 -1.11 -7.36
C LEU A 232 -12.91 -1.03 -8.31
N ALA A 233 -14.09 -1.41 -7.84
CA ALA A 233 -15.31 -1.02 -8.52
C ALA A 233 -15.42 0.51 -8.54
N SER A 234 -16.01 1.05 -9.60
CA SER A 234 -16.05 2.49 -9.81
C SER A 234 -16.70 3.22 -8.63
N LEU A 235 -15.97 4.17 -8.06
CA LEU A 235 -16.50 5.09 -7.06
C LEU A 235 -17.47 6.08 -7.74
N PRO A 236 -18.58 6.43 -7.07
CA PRO A 236 -19.45 7.50 -7.55
C PRO A 236 -18.70 8.84 -7.69
N ARG A 237 -19.10 9.66 -8.68
CA ARG A 237 -18.45 10.95 -9.01
C ARG A 237 -19.30 12.16 -8.60
N ASN A 238 -20.37 11.95 -7.85
CA ASN A 238 -21.28 13.00 -7.37
C ASN A 238 -20.70 13.81 -6.20
N ILE A 239 -19.71 13.28 -5.48
CA ILE A 239 -19.01 14.00 -4.41
C ILE A 239 -17.80 14.70 -5.04
N THR A 240 -17.87 16.03 -5.14
CA THR A 240 -16.88 16.84 -5.86
C THR A 240 -16.06 17.75 -4.97
N ASP A 241 -16.39 17.84 -3.68
CA ASP A 241 -15.75 18.72 -2.72
C ASP A 241 -15.27 17.96 -1.47
N PHE A 242 -14.29 18.56 -0.81
CA PHE A 242 -13.67 18.01 0.38
C PHE A 242 -14.63 17.97 1.57
N ASP A 243 -15.54 18.93 1.70
CA ASP A 243 -16.43 19.07 2.86
C ASP A 243 -17.46 17.95 2.94
N ASN A 244 -17.95 17.48 1.79
CA ASN A 244 -18.90 16.36 1.68
C ASN A 244 -18.23 14.97 1.70
N ALA A 245 -16.90 14.88 1.69
CA ALA A 245 -16.18 13.60 1.69
C ALA A 245 -16.02 13.00 3.11
N GLU A 246 -16.03 11.67 3.21
CA GLU A 246 -15.53 10.97 4.41
C GLU A 246 -14.15 10.35 4.16
N VAL A 247 -13.94 9.93 2.91
CA VAL A 247 -12.70 9.33 2.42
C VAL A 247 -12.18 10.13 1.23
N VAL A 248 -10.90 10.48 1.27
CA VAL A 248 -10.17 11.12 0.17
C VAL A 248 -9.20 10.12 -0.44
N TRP A 249 -9.52 9.60 -1.62
CA TRP A 249 -8.62 8.72 -2.35
C TRP A 249 -7.57 9.55 -3.08
N VAL A 250 -6.31 9.30 -2.75
CA VAL A 250 -5.15 9.97 -3.33
C VAL A 250 -4.41 8.94 -4.17
N VAL A 251 -4.63 8.99 -5.47
CA VAL A 251 -4.08 7.99 -6.38
C VAL A 251 -2.79 8.52 -6.98
N VAL A 252 -1.71 7.77 -6.81
CA VAL A 252 -0.42 8.07 -7.41
C VAL A 252 -0.15 7.13 -8.57
N LYS A 253 0.52 7.64 -9.59
CA LYS A 253 0.87 6.87 -10.79
C LYS A 253 2.37 6.95 -11.02
N TYR A 254 2.94 5.86 -11.55
CA TYR A 254 4.33 5.83 -11.95
C TYR A 254 4.48 6.45 -13.34
N SER A 255 5.43 7.38 -13.47
CA SER A 255 5.98 7.78 -14.75
C SER A 255 6.83 6.66 -15.37
N GLU A 256 7.22 6.82 -16.63
CA GLU A 256 8.16 5.90 -17.29
C GLU A 256 9.50 5.83 -16.56
N ALA A 257 9.97 6.96 -16.01
CA ALA A 257 11.18 7.05 -15.20
C ALA A 257 11.02 6.54 -13.76
N MET A 258 9.91 5.86 -13.46
CA MET A 258 9.59 5.29 -12.14
C MET A 258 9.42 6.29 -11.00
N ASN A 259 9.32 7.59 -11.28
CA ASN A 259 8.90 8.61 -10.31
C ASN A 259 7.37 8.61 -10.15
N LEU A 260 6.87 8.83 -8.93
CA LEU A 260 5.44 9.00 -8.66
C LEU A 260 4.98 10.42 -8.93
N TYR A 261 3.73 10.53 -9.38
CA TYR A 261 2.97 11.76 -9.40
C TYR A 261 1.52 11.49 -8.98
N VAL A 262 0.82 12.49 -8.44
CA VAL A 262 -0.60 12.34 -8.10
C VAL A 262 -1.41 12.41 -9.40
N SER A 263 -2.08 11.31 -9.76
CA SER A 263 -2.88 11.24 -10.99
C SER A 263 -4.31 11.72 -10.79
N GLN A 264 -4.87 11.51 -9.60
CA GLN A 264 -6.23 11.92 -9.26
C GLN A 264 -6.43 12.01 -7.74
N ILE A 265 -7.33 12.92 -7.35
CA ILE A 265 -7.98 12.91 -6.05
C ILE A 265 -9.46 12.56 -6.28
N GLN A 266 -9.97 11.58 -5.57
CA GLN A 266 -11.38 11.19 -5.62
C GLN A 266 -11.98 11.29 -4.22
N PHE A 267 -13.05 12.06 -4.09
CA PHE A 267 -13.83 12.17 -2.87
C PHE A 267 -14.92 11.09 -2.86
N ALA A 268 -15.16 10.50 -1.69
CA ALA A 268 -16.16 9.44 -1.52
C ALA A 268 -16.71 9.44 -0.09
N GLU A 269 -17.92 8.89 0.06
CA GLU A 269 -18.41 8.44 1.36
C GLU A 269 -17.72 7.13 1.77
N LEU A 270 -17.80 6.80 3.07
CA LEU A 270 -17.26 5.58 3.61
C LEU A 270 -17.92 4.36 2.96
N ASP A 271 -19.25 4.33 2.89
CA ASP A 271 -19.99 3.16 2.39
C ASP A 271 -19.69 2.90 0.91
N GLU A 272 -19.55 3.96 0.11
CA GLU A 272 -19.10 3.87 -1.29
C GLU A 272 -17.67 3.31 -1.39
N SER A 273 -16.76 3.79 -0.54
CA SER A 273 -15.38 3.32 -0.47
C SER A 273 -15.28 1.85 -0.09
N ILE A 274 -16.11 1.41 0.86
CA ILE A 274 -16.18 0.01 1.27
C ILE A 274 -16.75 -0.86 0.15
N ALA A 275 -17.85 -0.44 -0.49
CA ALA A 275 -18.45 -1.18 -1.60
C ALA A 275 -17.44 -1.36 -2.75
N ALA A 276 -16.72 -0.28 -3.10
CA ALA A 276 -15.66 -0.30 -4.09
C ALA A 276 -14.52 -1.27 -3.73
N LEU A 277 -14.10 -1.30 -2.47
CA LEU A 277 -13.06 -2.22 -2.00
C LEU A 277 -13.49 -3.68 -1.95
N GLN A 278 -14.78 -3.94 -1.74
CA GLN A 278 -15.29 -5.30 -1.62
C GLN A 278 -15.49 -5.96 -2.98
N SER A 279 -15.85 -5.20 -4.03
CA SER A 279 -15.86 -5.62 -5.45
C SER A 279 -16.25 -7.08 -5.69
N THR A 280 -17.32 -7.55 -5.03
CA THR A 280 -17.85 -8.90 -5.22
C THR A 280 -19.36 -8.85 -5.29
N GLU A 281 -19.91 -9.45 -6.33
CA GLU A 281 -21.31 -9.80 -6.39
C GLU A 281 -21.50 -11.25 -5.93
N PRO A 282 -22.55 -11.54 -5.15
CA PRO A 282 -22.88 -12.90 -4.80
C PRO A 282 -23.23 -13.69 -6.08
N MET A 283 -22.67 -14.88 -6.20
CA MET A 283 -23.00 -15.79 -7.29
C MET A 283 -24.47 -16.23 -7.18
N VAL A 284 -25.15 -16.39 -8.32
CA VAL A 284 -26.48 -17.00 -8.37
C VAL A 284 -26.40 -18.42 -7.78
N ARG A 285 -27.36 -18.76 -6.90
CA ARG A 285 -27.40 -20.04 -6.17
C ARG A 285 -27.19 -21.25 -7.09
N LYS A 286 -27.84 -21.27 -8.26
CA LYS A 286 -27.73 -22.36 -9.23
C LYS A 286 -26.28 -22.59 -9.67
N THR A 287 -25.58 -21.53 -10.07
CA THR A 287 -24.18 -21.61 -10.51
C THR A 287 -23.27 -22.14 -9.38
N PHE A 288 -23.54 -21.72 -8.14
CA PHE A 288 -22.79 -22.21 -6.98
C PHE A 288 -23.06 -23.70 -6.74
N GLU A 289 -24.32 -24.12 -6.74
CA GLU A 289 -24.71 -25.52 -6.55
C GLU A 289 -24.20 -26.43 -7.67
N ASP A 290 -24.19 -25.96 -8.92
CA ASP A 290 -23.61 -26.68 -10.06
C ASP A 290 -22.09 -26.86 -9.86
N GLY A 291 -21.40 -25.82 -9.37
CA GLY A 291 -19.99 -25.91 -8.98
C GLY A 291 -19.73 -26.90 -7.85
N LEU A 292 -20.59 -26.93 -6.84
CA LEU A 292 -20.52 -27.91 -5.75
C LEU A 292 -20.69 -29.34 -6.27
N ARG A 293 -21.67 -29.58 -7.13
CA ARG A 293 -21.89 -30.91 -7.75
C ARG A 293 -20.63 -31.35 -8.51
N ASN A 294 -20.01 -30.45 -9.26
CA ASN A 294 -18.78 -30.75 -9.99
C ASN A 294 -17.63 -31.12 -9.04
N GLU A 295 -17.47 -30.42 -7.90
CA GLU A 295 -16.42 -30.72 -6.93
C GLU A 295 -16.68 -32.04 -6.18
N LEU A 296 -17.93 -32.31 -5.80
CA LEU A 296 -18.35 -33.56 -5.12
C LEU A 296 -17.97 -34.81 -5.91
N TRP A 297 -18.13 -34.77 -7.23
CA TRP A 297 -17.86 -35.91 -8.12
C TRP A 297 -16.48 -35.86 -8.78
N ARG A 298 -15.62 -34.92 -8.37
CA ARG A 298 -14.30 -34.75 -8.98
C ARG A 298 -13.38 -35.92 -8.60
N LYS A 299 -12.92 -36.68 -9.61
CA LYS A 299 -12.11 -37.89 -9.41
C LYS A 299 -10.63 -37.63 -9.07
N SER A 300 -10.12 -36.43 -9.36
CA SER A 300 -8.70 -36.08 -9.10
C SER A 300 -8.57 -34.70 -8.44
N ASN A 301 -7.61 -34.59 -7.52
CA ASN A 301 -7.38 -33.40 -6.69
C ASN A 301 -8.60 -32.95 -5.88
N SER A 302 -9.57 -33.84 -5.58
CA SER A 302 -10.83 -33.50 -4.89
C SER A 302 -10.58 -32.73 -3.60
N LYS A 303 -11.39 -31.70 -3.37
CA LYS A 303 -11.41 -30.94 -2.10
C LYS A 303 -12.38 -31.52 -1.07
N VAL A 304 -13.00 -32.66 -1.39
CA VAL A 304 -13.99 -33.32 -0.53
C VAL A 304 -13.27 -34.14 0.54
N SER A 305 -13.62 -33.91 1.80
CA SER A 305 -13.21 -34.73 2.94
C SER A 305 -14.45 -35.27 3.64
N ASP A 306 -14.33 -36.43 4.28
CA ASP A 306 -15.32 -36.88 5.24
C ASP A 306 -15.38 -35.87 6.41
N ALA A 307 -16.58 -35.69 6.97
CA ALA A 307 -16.81 -34.77 8.09
C ALA A 307 -16.37 -35.38 9.43
#